data_AF-A0A4R4SLI0-F1
#
_entry.id   AF-A0A4R4SLI0-F1
#
_cell.length_a   1.000
_cell.length_b   1.000
_cell.length_c   1.000
_cell.angle_alpha   90.00
_cell.angle_beta   90.00
_cell.angle_gamma   90.00
#
_symmetry.space_group_name_H-M   'P 1'
#
loop_
_entity.id
_entity.type
_entity.pdbx_description
1 polymer ?
#
loop_
_entity_poly.entity_id
_entity_poly.type
_entity_poly.pdbx_seq_one_letter_code
_entity_poly.pdbx_strand_id
1 'polypeptide(L)'
;MGEVRALAVRAERHLLRWRTRRGHETAARYLDDLAAALAPRDWRFKKFYRREEFPVPVPLLWVHAQATKDIGIIVSVLATPGRTWSYHEASRGRRGYLCPCGDAELAAVQIDRLLKHRLFPHTW
;
A
#
# COMPACT_ATOMS: atom_id res chain seq x y z
N MET A 1 4.78 -30.96 -16.83
CA MET A 1 4.39 -29.53 -17.02
C MET A 1 4.10 -28.76 -15.72
N GLY A 2 3.78 -29.41 -14.58
CA GLY A 2 3.49 -28.69 -13.32
C GLY A 2 4.70 -28.04 -12.63
N GLU A 3 5.87 -28.68 -12.68
CA GLU A 3 7.08 -28.18 -12.00
C GLU A 3 7.64 -26.90 -12.64
N VAL A 4 7.66 -26.82 -13.97
CA VAL A 4 8.11 -25.62 -14.70
C VAL A 4 7.26 -24.41 -14.35
N ARG A 5 5.93 -24.60 -14.23
CA ARG A 5 5.00 -23.54 -13.81
C ARG A 5 5.24 -23.10 -12.36
N ALA A 6 5.50 -24.04 -11.46
CA ALA A 6 5.81 -23.72 -10.07
C ALA A 6 7.12 -22.93 -9.93
N LEU A 7 8.16 -23.29 -10.69
CA LEU A 7 9.42 -22.56 -10.74
C LEU A 7 9.25 -21.15 -11.31
N ALA A 8 8.47 -20.99 -12.39
CA ALA A 8 8.17 -19.69 -12.97
C ALA A 8 7.46 -18.76 -11.97
N VAL A 9 6.45 -19.26 -11.24
CA VAL A 9 5.74 -18.50 -10.20
C VAL A 9 6.68 -18.11 -9.04
N ARG A 10 7.60 -18.99 -8.66
CA ARG A 10 8.59 -18.70 -7.62
C ARG A 10 9.57 -17.62 -8.08
N ALA A 11 10.12 -17.76 -9.29
CA ALA A 11 11.04 -16.79 -9.89
C ALA A 11 10.38 -15.40 -10.00
N GLU A 12 9.15 -15.34 -10.50
CA GLU A 12 8.37 -14.10 -10.58
C GLU A 12 8.18 -13.47 -9.19
N ARG A 13 7.82 -14.27 -8.17
CA ARG A 13 7.68 -13.76 -6.80
C ARG A 13 8.99 -13.17 -6.26
N HIS A 14 10.14 -13.79 -6.54
CA HIS A 14 11.45 -13.27 -6.15
C HIS A 14 11.79 -11.98 -6.89
N LEU A 15 11.55 -11.93 -8.21
CA LEU A 15 11.74 -10.72 -9.02
C LEU A 15 10.89 -9.57 -8.52
N LEU A 16 9.61 -9.81 -8.23
CA LEU A 16 8.72 -8.77 -7.72
C LEU A 16 9.12 -8.30 -6.32
N ARG A 17 9.59 -9.19 -5.44
CA ARG A 17 10.15 -8.79 -4.13
C ARG A 17 11.38 -7.91 -4.28
N TRP A 18 12.29 -8.30 -5.16
CA TRP A 18 13.48 -7.52 -5.47
C TRP A 18 13.13 -6.15 -6.05
N ARG A 19 12.15 -6.10 -6.97
CA ARG A 19 11.69 -4.85 -7.58
C ARG A 19 11.06 -3.92 -6.56
N THR A 20 10.25 -4.43 -5.64
CA THR A 20 9.72 -3.63 -4.53
C THR A 20 10.85 -3.03 -3.69
N ARG A 21 11.87 -3.82 -3.32
CA ARG A 21 13.00 -3.35 -2.50
C ARG A 21 13.86 -2.31 -3.22
N ARG A 22 14.07 -2.46 -4.54
CA ARG A 22 14.84 -1.49 -5.34
C ARG A 22 14.05 -0.23 -5.65
N GLY A 23 12.74 -0.32 -5.88
CA GLY A 23 11.89 0.83 -6.20
C GLY A 23 11.37 1.56 -4.96
N HIS A 24 12.19 1.71 -3.92
CA HIS A 24 11.82 2.36 -2.66
C HIS A 24 11.34 3.79 -2.87
N GLU A 25 12.08 4.58 -3.63
CA GLU A 25 11.72 5.98 -3.96
C GLU A 25 10.42 6.05 -4.76
N THR A 26 10.22 5.11 -5.70
CA THR A 26 8.97 5.03 -6.47
C THR A 26 7.78 4.69 -5.58
N ALA A 27 7.95 3.73 -4.66
CA ALA A 27 6.93 3.37 -3.69
C ALA A 27 6.63 4.54 -2.73
N ALA A 28 7.66 5.26 -2.25
CA ALA A 28 7.49 6.43 -1.40
C ALA A 28 6.71 7.54 -2.11
N ARG A 29 7.05 7.84 -3.37
CA ARG A 29 6.32 8.82 -4.19
C ARG A 29 4.84 8.47 -4.34
N TYR A 30 4.51 7.23 -4.69
CA TYR A 30 3.10 6.81 -4.76
C TYR A 30 2.35 6.94 -3.43
N LEU A 31 3.03 6.70 -2.30
CA LEU A 31 2.42 6.90 -0.98
C LEU A 31 2.30 8.38 -0.61
N ASP A 32 3.22 9.25 -1.07
CA ASP A 32 3.10 10.70 -0.93
C ASP A 32 1.90 11.23 -1.74
N ASP A 33 1.75 10.80 -2.99
CA ASP A 33 0.61 11.15 -3.84
C ASP A 33 -0.71 10.70 -3.20
N LEU A 34 -0.73 9.48 -2.64
CA LEU A 34 -1.90 8.97 -1.92
C LEU A 34 -2.21 9.79 -0.66
N ALA A 35 -1.19 10.16 0.12
CA ALA A 35 -1.37 10.97 1.31
C ALA A 35 -1.92 12.36 0.95
N ALA A 36 -1.43 12.95 -0.14
CA ALA A 36 -1.94 14.24 -0.64
C ALA A 36 -3.42 14.14 -1.06
N ALA A 37 -3.80 13.09 -1.80
CA ALA A 37 -5.19 12.87 -2.23
C ALA A 37 -6.15 12.53 -1.06
N LEU A 38 -5.64 11.91 0.01
CA LEU A 38 -6.44 11.62 1.21
C LEU A 38 -6.53 12.82 2.17
N ALA A 39 -5.62 13.80 2.10
CA ALA A 39 -5.57 14.91 3.05
C ALA A 39 -6.85 15.77 3.10
N PRO A 40 -7.52 16.08 1.97
CA PRO A 40 -8.80 16.80 1.98
C PRO A 40 -9.96 16.03 2.61
N ARG A 41 -9.79 14.74 2.95
CA ARG A 41 -10.83 13.86 3.50
C ARG A 41 -10.70 13.64 5.02
N ASP A 42 -9.98 14.54 5.70
CA ASP A 42 -9.78 14.54 7.16
C ASP A 42 -9.05 13.31 7.73
N TRP A 43 -8.26 12.62 6.90
CA TRP A 43 -7.37 11.56 7.36
C TRP A 43 -6.03 12.10 7.86
N ARG A 44 -5.43 11.41 8.83
CA ARG A 44 -4.09 11.69 9.34
C ARG A 44 -3.11 10.62 8.89
N PHE A 45 -1.86 11.04 8.75
CA PHE A 45 -0.81 10.23 8.13
C PHE A 45 0.43 10.17 9.00
N LYS A 46 1.03 8.99 9.10
CA LYS A 46 2.39 8.82 9.59
C LYS A 46 3.21 8.06 8.54
N LYS A 47 4.26 8.71 8.04
CA LYS A 47 5.13 8.21 6.96
C LYS A 47 6.31 7.47 7.58
N PHE A 48 6.50 6.22 7.19
CA PHE A 48 7.63 5.38 7.58
C PHE A 48 8.47 5.04 6.34
N TYR A 49 9.01 6.08 5.69
CA TYR A 49 9.69 5.96 4.40
C TYR A 49 11.21 6.07 4.52
N ARG A 50 11.72 6.79 5.51
CA ARG A 50 13.15 7.03 5.68
C ARG A 50 13.83 5.74 6.10
N ARG A 51 14.79 5.28 5.28
CA ARG A 51 15.52 4.02 5.53
C ARG A 51 16.48 4.14 6.71
N GLU A 52 16.96 5.35 6.92
CA GLU A 52 17.90 5.72 7.96
C GLU A 52 17.22 5.67 9.34
N GLU A 53 15.93 6.01 9.39
CA GLU A 53 15.13 6.02 10.62
C GLU A 53 14.37 4.70 10.83
N PHE A 54 13.96 4.03 9.75
CA PHE A 54 13.18 2.81 9.81
C PHE A 54 13.84 1.72 8.96
N PRO A 55 14.36 0.63 9.57
CA PRO A 55 14.95 -0.49 8.83
C PRO A 55 13.88 -1.40 8.20
N VAL A 56 12.79 -0.82 7.68
CA VAL A 56 11.73 -1.54 6.98
C VAL A 56 12.09 -1.69 5.49
N PRO A 57 11.98 -2.90 4.90
CA PRO A 57 12.38 -3.12 3.51
C PRO A 57 11.54 -2.37 2.46
N VAL A 58 10.37 -1.86 2.86
CA VAL A 58 9.40 -1.19 1.99
C VAL A 58 8.85 0.05 2.71
N PRO A 59 8.62 1.17 2.01
CA PRO A 59 7.94 2.33 2.59
C PRO A 59 6.55 1.97 3.09
N LEU A 60 6.17 2.45 4.27
CA LEU A 60 4.84 2.26 4.85
C LEU A 60 4.18 3.60 5.19
N LEU A 61 2.90 3.71 4.89
CA LEU A 61 2.06 4.85 5.26
C LEU A 61 0.96 4.39 6.21
N TRP A 62 0.97 4.87 7.44
CA TRP A 62 -0.15 4.69 8.36
C TRP A 62 -1.18 5.78 8.12
N VAL A 63 -2.37 5.40 7.67
CA VAL A 63 -3.54 6.27 7.49
C VAL A 63 -4.52 5.98 8.61
N HIS A 64 -4.96 7.00 9.34
CA HIS A 64 -5.87 6.81 10.46
C HIS A 64 -6.81 7.99 10.67
N ALA A 65 -7.92 7.71 11.35
CA ALA A 65 -8.88 8.73 11.71
C ALA A 65 -8.24 9.79 12.63
N GLN A 66 -8.68 11.03 12.50
CA GLN A 66 -8.29 12.08 13.45
C GLN A 66 -8.86 11.82 14.84
N ALA A 67 -10.09 11.31 14.93
CA ALA A 67 -10.80 11.09 16.20
C ALA A 67 -10.24 9.93 17.03
N THR A 68 -9.64 8.92 16.39
CA THR A 68 -9.01 7.78 17.08
C THR A 68 -7.83 7.24 16.29
N LYS A 69 -6.73 6.94 16.98
CA LYS A 69 -5.56 6.28 16.37
C LYS A 69 -5.73 4.76 16.24
N ASP A 70 -6.78 4.19 16.85
CA ASP A 70 -7.01 2.74 16.87
C ASP A 70 -7.60 2.23 15.54
N ILE A 71 -8.25 3.12 14.80
CA ILE A 71 -8.89 2.80 13.52
C ILE A 71 -8.09 3.42 12.38
N GLY A 72 -7.40 2.55 11.65
CA GLY A 72 -6.55 2.93 10.54
C GLY A 72 -6.17 1.75 9.65
N ILE A 73 -5.26 2.02 8.72
CA ILE A 73 -4.66 1.04 7.83
C ILE A 73 -3.20 1.41 7.57
N ILE A 74 -2.34 0.38 7.51
CA ILE A 74 -0.97 0.54 7.00
C ILE A 74 -1.00 0.21 5.53
N VAL A 75 -0.69 1.18 4.69
CA VAL A 75 -0.56 1.02 3.25
C VAL A 75 0.90 0.88 2.87
N SER A 76 1.18 -0.02 1.95
CA SER A 76 2.48 -0.22 1.30
C SER A 76 2.29 -0.24 -0.21
N VAL A 77 3.35 0.06 -0.96
CA VAL A 77 3.31 -0.01 -2.43
C VAL A 77 4.19 -1.16 -2.90
N LEU A 78 3.60 -2.11 -3.63
CA LEU A 78 4.29 -3.32 -4.08
C LEU A 78 4.34 -3.37 -5.61
N ALA A 79 5.49 -3.80 -6.13
CA ALA A 79 5.65 -4.10 -7.54
C ALA A 79 4.75 -5.27 -7.95
N THR A 80 4.05 -5.12 -9.07
CA THR A 80 3.21 -6.12 -9.74
C THR A 80 3.76 -6.51 -11.11
N PRO A 81 3.31 -7.64 -11.69
CA PRO A 81 3.67 -8.03 -13.05
C PRO A 81 3.41 -6.92 -14.07
N GLY A 82 4.16 -6.90 -15.17
CA GLY A 82 4.00 -5.87 -16.22
C GLY A 82 4.61 -4.51 -15.86
N ARG A 83 5.57 -4.46 -14.94
CA ARG A 83 6.26 -3.24 -14.48
C ARG A 83 5.36 -2.20 -13.79
N THR A 84 4.18 -2.62 -13.32
CA THR A 84 3.21 -1.77 -12.60
C THR A 84 3.39 -1.82 -11.07
N TRP A 85 2.69 -0.94 -10.37
CA TRP A 85 2.69 -0.86 -8.91
C TRP A 85 1.24 -0.89 -8.40
N SER A 86 1.05 -1.30 -7.16
CA SER A 86 -0.27 -1.28 -6.50
C SER A 86 -0.13 -0.97 -5.02
N TYR A 87 -1.19 -0.40 -4.45
CA TYR A 87 -1.35 -0.19 -3.02
C TYR A 87 -1.84 -1.48 -2.35
N HIS A 88 -1.23 -1.83 -1.21
CA HIS A 88 -1.56 -3.02 -0.42
C HIS A 88 -1.67 -2.68 1.05
N GLU A 89 -2.62 -3.30 1.74
CA GLU A 89 -2.64 -3.41 3.20
C GLU A 89 -1.40 -4.19 3.67
N ALA A 90 -0.48 -3.50 4.36
CA ALA A 90 0.84 -4.03 4.67
C ALA A 90 0.80 -5.27 5.57
N SER A 91 -0.17 -5.36 6.49
CA SER A 91 -0.35 -6.52 7.38
C SER A 91 -0.68 -7.82 6.62
N ARG A 92 -1.24 -7.70 5.41
CA ARG A 92 -1.58 -8.84 4.53
C ARG A 92 -0.56 -9.04 3.40
N GLY A 93 0.44 -8.18 3.30
CA GLY A 93 1.45 -8.18 2.25
C GLY A 93 0.80 -8.22 0.86
N ARG A 94 1.29 -9.09 -0.04
CA ARG A 94 0.76 -9.23 -1.41
C ARG A 94 -0.69 -9.71 -1.51
N ARG A 95 -1.26 -10.26 -0.44
CA ARG A 95 -2.69 -10.66 -0.38
C ARG A 95 -3.59 -9.49 0.03
N GLY A 96 -3.01 -8.37 0.46
CA GLY A 96 -3.71 -7.18 0.88
C GLY A 96 -3.98 -6.20 -0.25
N TYR A 97 -4.11 -6.64 -1.49
CA TYR A 97 -4.34 -5.75 -2.63
C TYR A 97 -5.52 -4.82 -2.36
N LEU A 98 -5.30 -3.51 -2.53
CA LEU A 98 -6.34 -2.49 -2.42
C LEU A 98 -6.73 -2.01 -3.82
N CYS A 99 -5.76 -1.44 -4.54
CA CYS A 99 -5.98 -0.82 -5.85
C CYS A 99 -4.67 -0.67 -6.64
N PRO A 100 -4.72 -0.49 -7.97
CA PRO A 100 -3.52 -0.21 -8.75
C PRO A 100 -3.00 1.21 -8.46
N CYS A 101 -1.68 1.39 -8.56
CA CYS A 101 -1.08 2.73 -8.57
C CYS A 101 -1.23 3.35 -9.96
N GLY A 102 -1.33 4.67 -10.03
CA GLY A 102 -1.45 5.43 -11.29
C GLY A 102 -2.50 6.54 -11.21
N ASP A 103 -3.53 6.33 -10.39
CA ASP A 103 -4.54 7.34 -10.06
C ASP A 103 -4.70 7.41 -8.53
N ALA A 104 -4.07 8.41 -7.94
CA ALA A 104 -4.07 8.59 -6.48
C ALA A 104 -5.44 9.03 -5.95
N GLU A 105 -6.23 9.76 -6.75
CA GLU A 105 -7.56 10.23 -6.38
C GLU A 105 -8.54 9.05 -6.30
N LEU A 106 -8.54 8.19 -7.32
CA LEU A 106 -9.35 6.98 -7.31
C LEU A 106 -8.95 6.05 -6.16
N ALA A 107 -7.64 5.90 -5.91
CA ALA A 107 -7.13 5.13 -4.77
C ALA A 107 -7.59 5.72 -3.42
N ALA A 108 -7.54 7.05 -3.28
CA ALA A 108 -8.01 7.75 -2.10
C ALA A 108 -9.52 7.54 -1.87
N VAL A 109 -10.35 7.56 -2.92
CA VAL A 109 -11.79 7.22 -2.82
C VAL A 109 -11.99 5.84 -2.22
N GLN A 110 -11.27 4.84 -2.72
CA GLN A 110 -11.45 3.45 -2.29
C GLN A 110 -11.00 3.24 -0.83
N ILE A 111 -9.83 3.80 -0.47
CA ILE A 111 -9.29 3.70 0.89
C ILE A 111 -10.16 4.47 1.89
N ASP A 112 -10.65 5.65 1.52
CA ASP A 112 -11.58 6.45 2.34
C ASP A 112 -12.87 5.67 2.64
N ARG A 113 -13.48 5.03 1.65
CA ARG A 113 -14.66 4.18 1.84
C ARG A 113 -14.37 3.01 2.78
N LEU A 114 -13.24 2.34 2.59
CA LEU A 114 -12.82 1.22 3.44
C LEU A 114 -12.61 1.66 4.89
N LEU A 115 -11.98 2.80 5.12
CA LEU A 115 -11.75 3.32 6.47
C LEU A 115 -13.03 3.84 7.12
N LYS A 116 -13.92 4.50 6.37
CA LYS A 116 -15.25 4.90 6.86
C LYS A 116 -16.08 3.69 7.28
N HIS A 117 -16.04 2.61 6.51
CA HIS A 117 -16.70 1.36 6.89
C HIS A 117 -16.12 0.77 8.19
N ARG A 118 -14.80 0.87 8.41
CA ARG A 118 -14.17 0.46 9.68
C ARG A 118 -14.55 1.36 10.87
N LEU A 119 -14.72 2.67 10.64
CA LEU A 119 -15.17 3.62 11.67
C LEU A 119 -16.64 3.43 12.05
N PHE A 120 -17.48 3.14 11.06
CA PHE A 120 -18.92 3.03 11.23
C PHE A 120 -19.42 1.67 10.73
N PRO A 121 -19.12 0.58 11.47
CA PRO A 121 -19.44 -0.79 11.04
C PRO A 121 -20.95 -1.08 10.95
N HIS A 122 -21.81 -0.21 11.50
CA HIS A 122 -23.26 -0.40 11.58
C HIS A 122 -24.08 0.57 10.71
N THR A 123 -23.45 1.44 9.93
CA THR A 123 -24.18 2.46 9.13
C THR A 123 -24.36 2.06 7.66
N TRP A 124 -24.11 0.80 7.31
CA TRP A 124 -24.12 0.29 5.93
C TRP A 124 -24.76 -1.08 5.86
#